data_AF-A0A7J9VD89-F1
#
_entry.id   AF-A0A7J9VD89-F1
#
_cell.length_a   1.000
_cell.length_b   1.000
_cell.length_c   1.000
_cell.angle_alpha   90.00
_cell.angle_beta   90.00
_cell.angle_gamma   90.00
#
_symmetry.space_group_name_H-M   'P 1'
#
loop_
_entity.id
_entity.type
_entity.pdbx_description
1 polymer ?
#
loop_
_entity_poly.entity_id
_entity_poly.type
_entity_poly.pdbx_seq_one_letter_code
_entity_poly.pdbx_strand_id
1 'polypeptide(L)' 'MSERKREYPVKPMNEDSDPRFTNGLMFDVSTVLYEHGYPKLSGDDHVRLMLMLFRFLYRDSD' A
#
# COMPACT_ATOMS: atom_id res chain seq x y z
N MET A 1 10.95 7.03 23.49
CA MET A 1 10.95 6.65 22.07
C MET A 1 10.33 7.81 21.32
N SER A 2 11.08 8.51 20.45
CA SER A 2 10.47 9.56 19.62
C SER A 2 9.45 8.89 18.71
N GLU A 3 8.17 9.27 18.79
CA GLU A 3 7.16 8.84 17.83
C GLU A 3 7.68 9.22 16.43
N ARG A 4 7.89 8.23 15.56
CA ARG A 4 8.16 8.53 14.15
C ARG A 4 6.89 9.16 13.61
N LYS A 5 6.97 10.42 13.21
CA LYS A 5 5.89 11.09 12.50
C LYS A 5 5.53 10.22 11.29
N ARG A 6 4.29 9.72 11.28
CA ARG A 6 3.78 8.89 10.18
C ARG A 6 3.49 9.83 9.01
N GLU A 7 4.51 10.11 8.20
CA GLU A 7 4.39 10.96 7.02
C GLU A 7 4.11 10.09 5.79
N TYR A 8 2.86 10.15 5.33
CA TYR A 8 2.46 9.72 4.00
C TYR A 8 1.98 10.96 3.23
N PRO A 9 2.20 11.03 1.91
CA PRO A 9 2.96 10.06 1.11
C PRO A 9 4.46 10.11 1.41
N VAL A 10 5.14 9.04 1.03
CA VAL A 10 6.58 8.85 1.15
C VAL A 10 7.21 9.11 -0.21
N LYS A 11 8.34 9.83 -0.26
CA LYS A 11 9.11 9.93 -1.50
C LYS A 11 9.69 8.55 -1.87
N PRO A 12 9.52 8.08 -3.12
CA PRO A 12 10.10 6.81 -3.55
C PRO A 12 11.63 6.86 -3.44
N MET A 13 12.24 5.74 -3.02
CA MET A 13 13.71 5.63 -2.89
C MET A 13 14.41 5.64 -4.26
N ASN A 14 13.75 5.09 -5.27
CA ASN A 14 14.14 5.11 -6.67
C ASN A 14 12.86 5.24 -7.49
N GLU A 15 12.88 6.08 -8.52
CA GLU A 15 11.72 6.37 -9.39
C GLU A 15 11.13 5.11 -10.03
N ASP A 16 11.97 4.10 -10.31
CA ASP A 16 11.55 2.87 -10.98
C ASP A 16 11.35 1.67 -10.04
N SER A 17 11.93 1.70 -8.83
CA SER A 17 11.93 0.54 -7.92
C SER A 17 12.08 0.93 -6.45
N ASP A 18 10.96 1.08 -5.77
CA ASP A 18 10.98 1.23 -4.32
C ASP A 18 10.81 -0.13 -3.63
N PRO A 19 11.83 -0.63 -2.88
CA PRO A 19 11.77 -1.95 -2.25
C PRO A 19 10.69 -2.06 -1.17
N ARG A 20 10.10 -0.94 -0.72
CA ARG A 20 9.01 -0.93 0.24
C ARG A 20 7.67 -1.29 -0.39
N PHE A 21 7.52 -1.14 -1.71
CA PHE A 21 6.30 -1.49 -2.43
C PHE A 21 6.48 -2.80 -3.18
N THR A 22 5.92 -3.86 -2.61
CA THR A 22 6.06 -5.23 -3.11
C THR A 22 4.70 -5.90 -3.25
N ASN A 23 4.63 -6.96 -4.06
CA ASN A 23 3.46 -7.83 -4.11
C ASN A 23 3.14 -8.44 -2.73
N GLY A 24 4.15 -8.69 -1.89
CA GLY A 24 3.97 -9.17 -0.52
C GLY A 24 3.15 -8.20 0.32
N LEU A 25 3.49 -6.89 0.28
CA LEU A 25 2.73 -5.85 0.96
C LEU A 25 1.25 -5.83 0.54
N MET A 26 0.96 -6.02 -0.76
CA MET A 26 -0.41 -6.10 -1.25
C MET A 26 -1.18 -7.28 -0.63
N PHE A 27 -0.56 -8.45 -0.52
CA PHE A 27 -1.17 -9.63 0.13
C PHE A 27 -1.33 -9.46 1.64
N ASP A 28 -0.36 -8.81 2.30
CA ASP A 28 -0.46 -8.51 3.73
C ASP A 28 -1.64 -7.57 4.00
N VAL A 29 -1.79 -6.51 3.19
CA VAL A 29 -2.92 -5.59 3.30
C VAL A 29 -4.25 -6.28 2.98
N SER A 30 -4.30 -7.14 1.96
CA SER A 30 -5.54 -7.87 1.64
C SER A 30 -5.96 -8.81 2.78
N THR A 31 -4.98 -9.41 3.47
CA THR A 31 -5.21 -10.22 4.67
C THR A 31 -5.80 -9.37 5.79
N VAL A 32 -5.20 -8.21 6.09
CA VAL A 32 -5.72 -7.28 7.11
C VAL A 32 -7.15 -6.84 6.79
N LEU A 33 -7.43 -6.45 5.53
CA LEU A 33 -8.78 -6.07 5.13
C LEU A 33 -9.77 -7.22 5.35
N TYR A 34 -9.41 -8.44 4.96
CA TYR A 34 -10.25 -9.61 5.18
C TYR A 34 -10.52 -9.88 6.67
N GLU A 35 -9.48 -9.79 7.51
CA GLU A 35 -9.59 -9.95 8.97
C GLU A 35 -10.48 -8.88 9.62
N HIS A 36 -10.56 -7.68 9.03
CA HIS A 36 -11.46 -6.61 9.45
C HIS A 36 -12.88 -6.69 8.86
N GLY A 37 -13.23 -7.80 8.20
CA GLY A 37 -14.57 -8.06 7.71
C GLY A 37 -14.86 -7.53 6.31
N TYR A 38 -13.85 -7.05 5.58
CA TYR A 38 -14.00 -6.76 4.15
C TYR A 38 -14.04 -8.06 3.33
N PRO A 39 -14.70 -8.06 2.15
CA PRO A 39 -14.72 -9.22 1.27
C PRO A 39 -13.32 -9.68 0.87
N LYS A 40 -13.16 -11.00 0.69
CA LYS A 40 -11.93 -11.58 0.15
C LYS A 40 -11.70 -11.07 -1.27
N LEU A 41 -10.56 -10.44 -1.51
CA LEU A 41 -10.19 -9.92 -2.82
C LEU A 41 -9.96 -11.06 -3.83
N SER A 42 -10.33 -10.84 -5.08
CA SER A 42 -10.15 -11.82 -6.16
C SER A 42 -9.86 -11.13 -7.49
N GLY A 43 -9.09 -11.78 -8.38
CA GLY A 43 -8.82 -11.26 -9.72
C GLY A 43 -8.39 -9.79 -9.73
N ASP A 44 -9.14 -8.96 -10.44
CA ASP A 44 -8.91 -7.52 -10.64
C ASP A 44 -8.89 -6.70 -9.34
N ASP A 45 -9.47 -7.20 -8.24
CA ASP A 45 -9.42 -6.52 -6.94
C ASP A 45 -7.97 -6.31 -6.47
N HIS A 46 -7.07 -7.25 -6.77
CA HIS A 46 -5.66 -7.14 -6.43
C HIS A 46 -4.99 -5.99 -7.20
N VAL A 47 -5.31 -5.83 -8.48
CA VAL A 47 -4.80 -4.74 -9.30
C VAL A 47 -5.29 -3.40 -8.77
N ARG A 48 -6.59 -3.32 -8.40
CA ARG A 48 -7.18 -2.11 -7.80
C ARG A 48 -6.52 -1.77 -6.46
N LEU A 49 -6.29 -2.77 -5.60
CA LEU A 49 -5.60 -2.60 -4.33
C LEU A 49 -4.16 -2.12 -4.55
N MET A 50 -3.43 -2.73 -5.50
CA MET A 50 -2.06 -2.33 -5.83
C MET A 50 -2.00 -0.87 -6.27
N LEU A 51 -2.89 -0.42 -7.16
CA LEU A 51 -2.94 0.97 -7.61
C LEU A 51 -3.29 1.94 -6.47
N MET A 52 -4.22 1.56 -5.58
CA MET A 52 -4.58 2.37 -4.42
C MET A 52 -3.41 2.49 -3.43
N LEU A 53 -2.73 1.39 -3.13
CA LEU A 53 -1.55 1.39 -2.26
C LEU A 53 -0.41 2.22 -2.85
N PHE A 54 -0.16 2.11 -4.16
CA PHE A 54 0.83 2.94 -4.85
C PHE A 54 0.51 4.43 -4.67
N ARG A 55 -0.75 4.82 -4.93
CA ARG A 55 -1.20 6.21 -4.77
C ARG A 55 -1.07 6.69 -3.33
N PHE A 56 -1.53 5.89 -2.36
CA PHE A 56 -1.44 6.21 -0.94
C PHE A 56 0.00 6.40 -0.48
N LEU A 57 0.91 5.54 -0.95
CA LEU A 57 2.31 5.57 -0.55
C LEU A 57 3.10 6.67 -1.22
N TYR A 58 2.81 7.03 -2.47
CA TYR A 58 3.74 7.84 -3.27
C TYR A 58 3.16 9.15 -3.82
N ARG A 59 1.84 9.31 -3.84
CA ARG A 59 1.21 10.51 -4.43
C ARG A 59 0.66 11.41 -3.34
N ASP A 60 1.10 12.67 -3.35
CA ASP A 60 0.47 13.72 -2.52
C ASP A 60 -0.98 13.88 -2.94
N SER A 61 -1.85 14.04 -1.95
CA SER A 61 -3.19 14.60 -2.18
C SER A 61 -2.95 15.96 -2.85
N ASP A 62 -3.47 16.15 -4.07
CA ASP A 62 -3.46 17.46 -4.75
C ASP A 62 -3.90 18.59 -3.80
#